data_AF-A0AAV9TN50-F1
#
_entry.id   AF-A0AAV9TN50-F1
#
_cell.length_a   1.000
_cell.length_b   1.000
_cell.length_c   1.000
_cell.angle_alpha   90.00
_cell.angle_beta   90.00
_cell.angle_gamma   90.00
#
_symmetry.space_group_name_H-M   'P 1'
#
loop_
_entity.id
_entity.type
_entity.pdbx_description
1 polymer ?
#
loop_
_entity_poly.entity_id
_entity_poly.type
_entity_poly.pdbx_seq_one_letter_code
_entity_poly.pdbx_strand_id
1 'polypeptide(L)'
;MFAVTDFWSAIQNEQVTYAVRDEGVDVAVAARQLEESWSWGRNLAVAAAGIPTLERFVFSSLPHVSELSQGRVKHVHHFDRKANVVKHIRQTHPTLWTKMSQIMVGFYNSNILPGSYIGPEVNQTTKKAEFEGLVSNDFLIPFIGAPVSTGLFVRELLLAEPVEGISHDASQSQCQGPNS
;
A
#
# COMPACT_ATOMS: atom_id res chain seq x y z
N MET A 1 2.99 -18.57 0.62
CA MET A 1 2.84 -17.71 -0.58
C MET A 1 2.92 -16.25 -0.16
N PHE A 2 3.66 -15.42 -0.89
CA PHE A 2 3.65 -13.96 -0.74
C PHE A 2 2.95 -13.33 -1.96
N ALA A 3 2.11 -12.33 -1.75
CA ALA A 3 1.32 -11.70 -2.80
C ALA A 3 1.20 -10.18 -2.63
N VAL A 4 1.20 -9.47 -3.76
CA VAL A 4 1.06 -8.02 -3.86
C VAL A 4 0.36 -7.67 -5.19
N THR A 5 -0.45 -6.60 -5.20
CA THR A 5 -0.98 -6.01 -6.44
C THR A 5 -0.15 -4.80 -6.86
N ASP A 6 0.01 -4.60 -8.16
CA ASP A 6 0.88 -3.56 -8.73
C ASP A 6 0.10 -2.41 -9.39
N PHE A 7 -0.36 -1.48 -8.54
CA PHE A 7 -1.08 -0.29 -8.98
C PHE A 7 -0.25 0.60 -9.94
N TRP A 8 1.08 0.58 -9.80
CA TRP A 8 1.96 1.44 -10.59
C TRP A 8 2.07 0.96 -12.03
N SER A 9 2.11 -0.36 -12.25
CA SER A 9 1.98 -0.92 -13.60
C SER A 9 0.61 -0.63 -14.22
N ALA A 10 -0.46 -0.51 -13.42
CA ALA A 10 -1.76 -0.10 -13.93
C ALA A 10 -1.76 1.34 -14.43
N ILE A 11 -1.09 2.27 -13.73
CA ILE A 11 -0.93 3.67 -14.18
C ILE A 11 -0.26 3.75 -15.55
N GLN A 12 0.73 2.90 -15.81
CA GLN A 12 1.49 2.88 -17.07
C GLN A 12 0.75 2.16 -18.22
N ASN A 13 -0.45 1.65 -17.97
CA ASN A 13 -1.20 0.89 -18.97
C ASN A 13 -1.81 1.80 -20.05
N GLU A 14 -1.84 1.32 -21.29
CA GLU A 14 -2.46 2.06 -22.41
C GLU A 14 -3.94 2.36 -22.17
N GLN A 15 -4.69 1.46 -21.53
CA GLN A 15 -6.11 1.69 -21.23
C GLN A 15 -6.31 2.87 -20.26
N VAL A 16 -5.40 3.03 -19.28
CA VAL A 16 -5.39 4.21 -18.41
C VAL A 16 -5.01 5.45 -19.21
N THR A 17 -4.03 5.33 -20.10
CA THR A 17 -3.62 6.43 -20.97
C THR A 17 -4.77 6.92 -21.86
N TYR A 18 -5.54 6.00 -22.45
CA TYR A 18 -6.71 6.33 -23.26
C TYR A 18 -7.82 6.97 -22.42
N ALA A 19 -8.13 6.43 -21.24
CA ALA A 19 -9.14 7.02 -20.35
C ALA A 19 -8.78 8.45 -19.91
N VAL A 20 -7.50 8.71 -19.62
CA VAL A 20 -7.03 10.06 -19.28
C VAL A 20 -7.12 11.00 -20.49
N ARG A 21 -6.65 10.56 -21.66
CA ARG A 21 -6.58 11.39 -22.86
C ARG A 21 -7.95 11.67 -23.50
N ASP A 22 -8.75 10.62 -23.66
CA ASP A 22 -9.96 10.63 -24.48
C ASP A 22 -11.22 10.91 -23.65
N GLU A 23 -11.21 10.55 -22.36
CA GLU A 23 -12.38 10.70 -21.46
C GLU A 23 -12.14 11.71 -20.33
N GLY A 24 -10.91 12.20 -20.15
CA GLY A 24 -10.57 13.19 -19.12
C GLY A 24 -10.63 12.65 -17.69
N VAL A 25 -10.54 11.32 -17.52
CA VAL A 25 -10.58 10.68 -16.20
C VAL A 25 -9.25 10.90 -15.46
N ASP A 26 -9.30 11.15 -14.15
CA ASP A 26 -8.10 11.23 -13.31
C ASP A 26 -7.30 9.92 -13.38
N VAL A 27 -5.97 10.01 -13.50
CA VAL A 27 -5.08 8.84 -13.70
C VAL A 27 -5.18 7.82 -12.59
N ALA A 28 -5.34 8.25 -11.32
CA ALA A 28 -5.45 7.34 -10.20
C ALA A 28 -6.84 6.68 -10.15
N VAL A 29 -7.88 7.39 -10.60
CA VAL A 29 -9.23 6.83 -10.75
C VAL A 29 -9.26 5.79 -11.87
N ALA A 30 -8.68 6.09 -13.03
CA ALA A 30 -8.60 5.17 -14.17
C ALA A 30 -7.78 3.92 -13.82
N ALA A 31 -6.62 4.08 -13.18
CA ALA A 31 -5.81 2.95 -12.70
C ALA A 31 -6.57 2.07 -11.70
N ARG A 32 -7.30 2.68 -10.75
CA ARG A 32 -8.15 1.93 -9.81
C ARG A 32 -9.20 1.10 -10.56
N GLN A 33 -9.92 1.72 -11.50
CA GLN A 33 -10.98 1.07 -12.28
C GLN A 33 -10.44 -0.10 -13.11
N LEU A 34 -9.33 0.10 -13.83
CA LEU A 34 -8.68 -0.94 -14.62
C LEU A 34 -8.36 -2.14 -13.73
N GLU A 35 -7.70 -1.85 -12.64
CA GLU A 35 -7.16 -2.87 -11.78
C GLU A 35 -8.35 -3.61 -11.08
N GLU A 36 -9.44 -2.91 -10.71
CA GLU A 36 -10.70 -3.51 -10.22
C GLU A 36 -11.33 -4.43 -11.26
N SER A 37 -11.40 -3.98 -12.52
CA SER A 37 -11.97 -4.75 -13.62
C SER A 37 -11.22 -6.07 -13.83
N TRP A 38 -9.89 -6.05 -13.71
CA TRP A 38 -9.06 -7.26 -13.86
C TRP A 38 -9.04 -8.13 -12.60
N SER A 39 -9.69 -7.68 -11.52
CA SER A 39 -9.91 -8.46 -10.29
C SER A 39 -8.64 -9.07 -9.68
N TRP A 40 -7.47 -8.45 -9.85
CA TRP A 40 -6.17 -9.04 -9.49
C TRP A 40 -6.12 -9.58 -8.06
N GLY A 41 -6.52 -8.78 -7.07
CA GLY A 41 -6.50 -9.20 -5.68
C GLY A 41 -7.47 -10.34 -5.36
N ARG A 42 -8.64 -10.37 -6.03
CA ARG A 42 -9.62 -11.45 -5.88
C ARG A 42 -9.11 -12.74 -6.50
N ASN A 43 -8.51 -12.66 -7.68
CA ASN A 43 -7.93 -13.83 -8.36
C ASN A 43 -6.77 -14.42 -7.55
N LEU A 44 -5.93 -13.58 -6.93
CA LEU A 44 -4.89 -14.04 -6.01
C LEU A 44 -5.48 -14.77 -4.79
N ALA A 45 -6.57 -14.25 -4.21
CA ALA A 45 -7.26 -14.88 -3.10
C ALA A 45 -7.85 -16.25 -3.48
N VAL A 46 -8.54 -16.32 -4.62
CA VAL A 46 -9.11 -17.57 -5.16
C VAL A 46 -8.00 -18.60 -5.42
N ALA A 47 -6.90 -18.19 -6.07
CA ALA A 47 -5.78 -19.06 -6.34
C ALA A 47 -5.15 -19.59 -5.05
N ALA A 48 -4.90 -18.72 -4.07
CA ALA A 48 -4.33 -19.12 -2.78
C ALA A 48 -5.26 -20.07 -2.01
N ALA A 49 -6.57 -19.78 -1.97
CA ALA A 49 -7.56 -20.63 -1.32
C ALA A 49 -7.71 -22.00 -1.99
N GLY A 50 -7.42 -22.10 -3.30
CA GLY A 50 -7.47 -23.33 -4.06
C GLY A 50 -6.29 -24.29 -3.84
N ILE A 51 -5.27 -23.91 -3.06
CA ILE A 51 -4.09 -24.74 -2.78
C ILE A 51 -4.29 -25.46 -1.43
N PRO A 52 -4.61 -26.77 -1.39
CA PRO A 52 -4.94 -27.46 -0.15
C PRO A 52 -3.76 -27.53 0.83
N THR A 53 -2.54 -27.58 0.29
CA THR A 53 -1.28 -27.64 1.05
C THR A 53 -0.75 -26.27 1.44
N LEU A 54 -1.48 -25.18 1.14
CA LEU A 54 -1.03 -23.85 1.52
C LEU A 54 -1.15 -23.69 3.04
N GLU A 55 0.01 -23.55 3.67
CA GLU A 55 0.08 -23.32 5.12
C GLU A 55 -0.02 -21.84 5.45
N ARG A 56 0.61 -20.96 4.64
CA ARG A 56 0.75 -19.52 4.93
C ARG A 56 0.54 -18.62 3.73
N PHE A 57 -0.17 -17.53 3.95
CA PHE A 57 -0.42 -16.50 2.95
C PHE A 57 -0.07 -15.12 3.48
N VAL A 58 0.95 -14.48 2.92
CA VAL A 58 1.34 -13.10 3.28
C VAL A 58 0.90 -12.16 2.17
N PHE A 59 0.03 -11.21 2.49
CA PHE A 59 -0.42 -10.19 1.54
C PHE A 59 0.15 -8.82 1.89
N SER A 60 0.76 -8.17 0.91
CA SER A 60 1.20 -6.78 1.04
C SER A 60 0.00 -5.84 0.91
N SER A 61 -0.40 -5.28 2.05
CA SER A 61 -1.56 -4.41 2.20
C SER A 61 -1.17 -2.99 2.61
N LEU A 62 -2.16 -2.10 2.66
CA LEU A 62 -2.04 -0.73 3.16
C LEU A 62 -3.30 -0.37 3.97
N PRO A 63 -3.24 0.67 4.84
CA PRO A 63 -4.39 1.11 5.63
C PRO A 63 -5.59 1.52 4.76
N HIS A 64 -6.81 1.30 5.26
CA HIS A 64 -8.01 1.78 4.60
C HIS A 64 -8.25 3.27 4.90
N VAL A 65 -7.53 4.15 4.20
CA VAL A 65 -7.50 5.60 4.41
C VAL A 65 -8.90 6.23 4.36
N SER A 66 -9.75 5.84 3.41
CA SER A 66 -11.10 6.39 3.33
C SER A 66 -11.94 6.08 4.57
N GLU A 67 -11.80 4.89 5.17
CA GLU A 67 -12.52 4.56 6.41
C GLU A 67 -11.89 5.21 7.63
N LEU A 68 -10.56 5.14 7.76
CA LEU A 68 -9.83 5.72 8.88
C LEU A 68 -10.01 7.24 8.96
N SER A 69 -10.11 7.90 7.82
CA SER A 69 -10.36 9.35 7.74
C SER A 69 -11.84 9.72 7.81
N GLN A 70 -12.75 8.75 7.87
CA GLN A 70 -14.21 8.96 7.76
C GLN A 70 -14.60 9.72 6.48
N GLY A 71 -13.91 9.42 5.39
CA GLY A 71 -14.11 10.04 4.08
C GLY A 71 -13.57 11.46 3.95
N ARG A 72 -12.81 11.98 4.93
CA ARG A 72 -12.16 13.30 4.83
C ARG A 72 -11.03 13.29 3.81
N VAL A 73 -10.25 12.22 3.78
CA VAL A 73 -9.18 12.03 2.80
C VAL A 73 -9.72 11.14 1.69
N LYS A 74 -10.07 11.77 0.58
CA LYS A 74 -10.53 11.11 -0.64
C LYS A 74 -9.33 11.00 -1.59
N HIS A 75 -9.30 10.00 -2.46
CA HIS A 75 -8.30 9.80 -3.52
C HIS A 75 -7.03 9.00 -3.22
N VAL A 76 -6.86 8.39 -2.04
CA VAL A 76 -5.76 7.42 -1.80
C VAL A 76 -6.14 6.02 -2.28
N HIS A 77 -6.49 5.93 -3.57
CA HIS A 77 -7.12 4.76 -4.17
C HIS A 77 -6.29 3.48 -4.06
N HIS A 78 -4.96 3.58 -4.23
CA HIS A 78 -4.05 2.45 -4.15
C HIS A 78 -3.94 1.84 -2.73
N PHE A 79 -4.19 2.62 -1.68
CA PHE A 79 -4.25 2.13 -0.30
C PHE A 79 -5.57 1.38 -0.04
N ASP A 80 -6.69 2.07 -0.27
CA ASP A 80 -8.02 1.54 0.01
C ASP A 80 -8.28 0.24 -0.78
N ARG A 81 -7.77 0.16 -2.00
CA ARG A 81 -7.90 -1.04 -2.82
C ARG A 81 -7.22 -2.26 -2.19
N LYS A 82 -6.00 -2.11 -1.67
CA LYS A 82 -5.32 -3.23 -0.98
C LYS A 82 -6.10 -3.64 0.26
N ALA A 83 -6.61 -2.69 1.03
CA ALA A 83 -7.49 -2.98 2.17
C ALA A 83 -8.78 -3.70 1.76
N ASN A 84 -9.37 -3.36 0.61
CA ASN A 84 -10.56 -4.05 0.09
C ASN A 84 -10.29 -5.51 -0.29
N VAL A 85 -9.09 -5.85 -0.77
CA VAL A 85 -8.70 -7.25 -1.00
C VAL A 85 -8.67 -8.03 0.32
N VAL A 86 -8.10 -7.45 1.37
CA VAL A 86 -8.06 -8.05 2.71
C VAL A 86 -9.48 -8.30 3.24
N LYS A 87 -10.37 -7.31 3.14
CA LYS A 87 -11.78 -7.47 3.53
C LYS A 87 -12.47 -8.57 2.74
N HIS A 88 -12.25 -8.61 1.43
CA HIS A 88 -12.81 -9.64 0.57
C HIS A 88 -12.35 -11.03 1.02
N ILE A 89 -11.05 -11.25 1.23
CA ILE A 89 -10.51 -12.54 1.73
C ILE A 89 -11.17 -12.92 3.06
N ARG A 90 -11.26 -11.99 4.01
CA ARG A 90 -11.89 -12.25 5.32
C ARG A 90 -13.36 -12.68 5.18
N GLN A 91 -14.08 -12.13 4.21
CA GLN A 91 -15.51 -12.41 3.99
C GLN A 91 -15.74 -13.70 3.19
N THR A 92 -14.95 -13.97 2.16
CA THR A 92 -15.21 -15.04 1.18
C THR A 92 -14.33 -16.28 1.34
N HIS A 93 -13.17 -16.14 1.99
CA HIS A 93 -12.20 -17.22 2.18
C HIS A 93 -11.75 -17.33 3.65
N PRO A 94 -12.66 -17.65 4.59
CA PRO A 94 -12.34 -17.69 6.03
C PRO A 94 -11.20 -18.67 6.39
N THR A 95 -11.06 -19.79 5.67
CA THR A 95 -9.95 -20.73 5.88
C THR A 95 -8.61 -20.19 5.38
N LEU A 96 -8.61 -19.37 4.32
CA LEU A 96 -7.38 -18.68 3.89
C LEU A 96 -7.04 -17.56 4.89
N TRP A 97 -8.06 -16.87 5.40
CA TRP A 97 -7.92 -15.79 6.37
C TRP A 97 -7.21 -16.24 7.66
N THR A 98 -7.52 -17.43 8.19
CA THR A 98 -6.83 -17.95 9.39
C THR A 98 -5.34 -18.23 9.18
N LYS A 99 -4.91 -18.35 7.93
CA LYS A 99 -3.51 -18.59 7.53
C LYS A 99 -2.84 -17.33 7.00
N MET A 100 -3.54 -16.20 7.04
CA MET A 100 -3.14 -14.97 6.40
C MET A 100 -2.43 -14.03 7.38
N SER A 101 -1.33 -13.44 6.92
CA SER A 101 -0.70 -12.28 7.55
C SER A 101 -0.65 -11.11 6.58
N GLN A 102 -0.68 -9.90 7.13
CA GLN A 102 -0.57 -8.66 6.35
C GLN A 102 0.78 -8.01 6.61
N ILE A 103 1.40 -7.48 5.57
CA ILE A 103 2.56 -6.60 5.68
C ILE A 103 2.22 -5.24 5.10
N MET A 104 2.40 -4.18 5.89
CA MET A 104 2.25 -2.80 5.45
C MET A 104 3.64 -2.18 5.35
N VAL A 105 4.07 -1.92 4.11
CA VAL A 105 5.42 -1.45 3.84
C VAL A 105 5.41 0.08 3.84
N GLY A 106 6.35 0.68 4.57
CA GLY A 106 6.53 2.13 4.64
C GLY A 106 7.00 2.75 3.33
N PHE A 107 7.25 4.05 3.37
CA PHE A 107 7.73 4.82 2.24
C PHE A 107 9.16 4.41 1.86
N TYR A 108 9.43 4.16 0.57
CA TYR A 108 10.71 3.60 0.17
C TYR A 108 11.80 4.67 0.24
N ASN A 109 12.96 4.35 0.82
CA ASN A 109 14.11 5.27 0.84
C ASN A 109 14.54 5.70 -0.56
N SER A 110 14.32 4.85 -1.57
CA SER A 110 14.61 5.17 -2.97
C SER A 110 13.83 6.40 -3.47
N ASN A 111 12.65 6.65 -2.94
CA ASN A 111 11.77 7.72 -3.42
C ASN A 111 12.28 9.13 -3.04
N ILE A 112 13.20 9.22 -2.09
CA ILE A 112 13.82 10.49 -1.65
C ILE A 112 15.29 10.63 -2.11
N LEU A 113 15.75 9.77 -3.01
CA LEU A 113 17.09 9.90 -3.59
C LEU A 113 17.10 10.97 -4.69
N PRO A 114 18.25 11.63 -4.96
CA PRO A 114 18.38 12.58 -6.05
C PRO A 114 17.87 12.02 -7.39
N GLY A 115 17.06 12.80 -8.11
CA GLY A 115 16.44 12.39 -9.37
C GLY A 115 15.11 11.62 -9.22
N SER A 116 14.65 11.39 -8.00
CA SER A 116 13.33 10.80 -7.72
C SER A 116 12.24 11.89 -7.65
N TYR A 117 10.98 11.48 -7.77
CA TYR A 117 9.83 12.39 -7.77
C TYR A 117 9.73 13.30 -6.53
N ILE A 118 10.18 12.83 -5.36
CA ILE A 118 10.26 13.65 -4.13
C ILE A 118 11.69 13.71 -3.57
N GLY A 119 12.68 13.55 -4.44
CA GLY A 119 14.09 13.70 -4.09
C GLY A 119 14.46 15.16 -3.79
N PRO A 120 15.65 15.40 -3.22
CA PRO A 120 16.12 16.75 -2.99
C PRO A 120 16.47 17.46 -4.30
N GLU A 121 16.20 18.75 -4.35
CA GLU A 121 16.70 19.65 -5.40
C GLU A 121 17.86 20.49 -4.88
N VAL A 122 18.76 20.90 -5.77
CA VAL A 122 19.87 21.79 -5.41
C VAL A 122 19.41 23.23 -5.58
N ASN A 123 19.34 23.96 -4.48
CA ASN A 123 19.08 25.40 -4.51
C ASN A 123 20.25 26.13 -5.17
N GLN A 124 19.97 26.81 -6.27
CA GLN A 124 21.02 27.45 -7.08
C GLN A 124 21.70 28.63 -6.38
N THR A 125 21.04 29.25 -5.39
CA THR A 125 21.55 30.39 -4.62
C THR A 125 22.36 29.92 -3.43
N THR A 126 21.80 29.03 -2.60
CA THR A 126 22.44 28.57 -1.35
C THR A 126 23.45 27.45 -1.61
N LYS A 127 23.40 26.81 -2.78
CA LYS A 127 24.17 25.61 -3.15
C LYS A 127 23.94 24.41 -2.21
N LYS A 128 22.81 24.38 -1.51
CA LYS A 128 22.42 23.29 -0.61
C LYS A 128 21.35 22.40 -1.25
N ALA A 129 21.32 21.15 -0.82
CA ALA A 129 20.22 20.25 -1.12
C ALA A 129 19.01 20.61 -0.22
N GLU A 130 17.85 20.80 -0.84
CA GLU A 130 16.61 21.18 -0.17
C GLU A 130 15.53 20.17 -0.54
N PHE A 131 14.70 19.80 0.45
CA PHE A 131 13.56 18.92 0.26
C PHE A 131 12.29 19.75 0.37
N GLU A 132 11.40 19.62 -0.61
CA GLU A 132 10.04 20.13 -0.50
C GLU A 132 9.10 18.95 -0.22
N GLY A 133 8.52 18.95 0.99
CA GLY A 133 7.63 17.90 1.47
C GLY A 133 6.16 18.31 1.47
N LEU A 134 5.27 17.32 1.45
CA LEU A 134 3.81 17.50 1.57
C LEU A 134 3.32 17.58 3.02
N VAL A 135 4.24 17.46 3.99
CA VAL A 135 3.96 17.43 5.44
C VAL A 135 4.85 18.42 6.18
N SER A 136 4.48 18.77 7.41
CA SER A 136 5.32 19.63 8.25
C SER A 136 6.65 18.95 8.61
N ASN A 137 7.66 19.76 8.94
CA ASN A 137 8.99 19.27 9.30
C ASN A 137 9.01 18.36 10.53
N ASP A 138 8.01 18.49 11.41
CA ASP A 138 7.89 17.68 12.63
C ASP A 138 7.10 16.38 12.41
N PHE A 139 6.57 16.15 11.20
CA PHE A 139 5.80 14.96 10.91
C PHE A 139 6.71 13.75 10.63
N LEU A 140 6.56 12.69 11.41
CA LEU A 140 7.32 11.45 11.22
C LEU A 140 6.72 10.60 10.09
N ILE A 141 7.55 10.31 9.08
CA ILE A 141 7.19 9.43 7.96
C ILE A 141 7.85 8.06 8.18
N PRO A 142 7.09 6.95 8.12
CA PRO A 142 7.66 5.61 8.26
C PRO A 142 8.39 5.20 6.97
N PHE A 143 9.73 5.18 7.03
CA PHE A 143 10.60 4.81 5.92
C PHE A 143 11.05 3.34 5.96
N ILE A 144 11.40 2.78 4.80
CA ILE A 144 12.00 1.45 4.69
C ILE A 144 13.02 1.35 3.56
N GLY A 145 14.12 0.66 3.84
CA GLY A 145 15.05 0.13 2.84
C GLY A 145 14.44 -1.10 2.15
N ALA A 146 13.45 -0.89 1.28
CA ALA A 146 12.67 -1.99 0.70
C ALA A 146 13.51 -3.14 0.08
N PRO A 147 14.60 -2.88 -0.67
CA PRO A 147 15.42 -3.94 -1.27
C PRO A 147 16.13 -4.86 -0.25
N VAL A 148 16.38 -4.38 0.96
CA VAL A 148 17.13 -5.13 2.00
C VAL A 148 16.25 -5.63 3.15
N SER A 149 15.15 -4.94 3.44
CA SER A 149 14.35 -5.22 4.64
C SER A 149 13.05 -5.98 4.36
N THR A 150 12.36 -5.72 3.25
CA THR A 150 11.02 -6.30 2.99
C THR A 150 11.06 -7.83 2.99
N GLY A 151 12.06 -8.42 2.33
CA GLY A 151 12.23 -9.87 2.28
C GLY A 151 12.44 -10.51 3.65
N LEU A 152 13.14 -9.83 4.57
CA LEU A 152 13.35 -10.31 5.93
C LEU A 152 12.01 -10.34 6.71
N PHE A 153 11.22 -9.28 6.63
CA PHE A 153 9.90 -9.25 7.28
C PHE A 153 8.95 -10.31 6.70
N VAL A 154 8.92 -10.46 5.37
CA VAL A 154 8.11 -11.49 4.72
C VAL A 154 8.54 -12.90 5.14
N ARG A 155 9.86 -13.15 5.22
CA ARG A 155 10.39 -14.43 5.71
C ARG A 155 9.90 -14.72 7.12
N GLU A 156 10.00 -13.77 8.05
CA GLU A 156 9.54 -13.98 9.42
C GLU A 156 8.02 -14.21 9.47
N LEU A 157 7.22 -13.48 8.69
CA LEU A 157 5.76 -13.70 8.61
C LEU A 157 5.38 -15.06 8.01
N LEU A 158 6.23 -15.64 7.17
CA LEU A 158 6.02 -16.99 6.64
C LEU A 158 6.41 -18.08 7.64
N LEU A 159 7.31 -17.80 8.59
CA LEU A 159 7.82 -18.78 9.55
C LEU A 159 7.12 -18.70 10.92
N ALA A 160 6.71 -17.52 11.38
CA ALA A 160 6.04 -17.32 12.66
C ALA A 160 4.56 -17.72 12.57
N GLU A 161 3.94 -18.26 13.64
CA GLU A 161 2.47 -18.49 13.75
C GLU A 161 1.63 -17.26 13.37
N PRO A 162 0.44 -17.40 12.73
CA PRO A 162 -0.34 -16.25 12.30
C PRO A 162 -0.80 -15.52 13.56
N VAL A 163 -0.21 -14.36 13.83
CA VAL A 163 -0.69 -13.47 14.87
C VAL A 163 -1.92 -12.78 14.30
N GLU A 164 -3.03 -12.73 15.06
CA GLU A 164 -4.08 -11.77 14.77
C GLU A 164 -3.40 -10.41 14.65
N GLY A 165 -3.48 -9.80 13.47
CA GLY A 165 -2.70 -8.62 13.13
C GLY A 165 -2.82 -7.58 14.23
N ILE A 166 -1.70 -6.91 14.56
CA ILE A 166 -1.64 -5.84 15.57
C ILE A 166 -2.88 -4.98 15.38
N SER A 167 -3.80 -5.05 16.34
CA SER A 167 -5.06 -4.34 16.25
C SER A 167 -4.77 -2.85 16.11
N HIS A 168 -5.59 -2.17 15.31
CA HIS A 168 -5.47 -0.74 15.02
C HIS A 168 -5.38 0.16 16.26
N ASP A 169 -5.73 -0.35 17.45
CA ASP A 169 -5.63 0.35 18.74
C ASP A 169 -4.22 0.84 19.06
N ALA A 170 -3.18 0.06 18.76
CA ALA A 170 -1.82 0.46 19.11
C ALA A 170 -1.35 1.71 18.32
N SER A 171 -1.87 1.90 17.10
CA SER A 171 -1.53 3.04 16.24
C SER A 171 -2.34 4.30 16.52
N GLN A 172 -3.54 4.17 17.10
CA GLN A 172 -4.37 5.34 17.45
C GLN A 172 -3.83 6.10 18.66
N SER A 173 -3.10 5.43 19.55
CA SER A 173 -2.48 6.07 20.72
C SER A 173 -1.36 7.05 20.36
N GLN A 174 -0.79 6.96 19.15
CA GLN A 174 0.27 7.86 18.67
C GLN A 174 -0.22 8.97 17.74
N CYS A 175 -1.47 8.91 17.27
CA CYS A 175 -2.04 9.90 16.34
C CYS A 175 -2.91 10.97 17.03
N GLN A 176 -3.07 10.93 18.35
CA GLN A 176 -3.67 12.04 19.10
C GLN A 176 -2.60 13.09 19.39
N GLY A 177 -2.41 14.02 18.45
CA GLY A 177 -1.74 15.28 18.74
C GLY A 177 -2.50 16.05 19.84
N PRO A 178 -1.82 16.93 20.60
CA PRO A 178 -2.46 17.67 21.69
C PRO A 178 -3.60 18.53 21.12
N ASN A 179 -4.80 18.34 21.67
CA ASN A 179 -5.96 19.17 21.36
C ASN A 179 -5.62 20.65 21.58
N SER A 180 -5.77 21.46 20.54
CA SER A 180 -5.84 22.92 20.61
C SER A 180 -7.26 23.38 20.31
#